data_AF-A0A973LYE0-F1
#
_entry.id   AF-A0A973LYE0-F1
#
_cell.length_a   1.000
_cell.length_b   1.000
_cell.length_c   1.000
_cell.angle_alpha   90.00
_cell.angle_beta   90.00
_cell.angle_gamma   90.00
#
_symmetry.space_group_name_H-M   'P 1'
#
loop_
_entity.id
_entity.type
_entity.pdbx_description
1 polymer ?
#
loop_
_entity_poly.entity_id
_entity_poly.type
_entity_poly.pdbx_seq_one_letter_code
_entity_poly.pdbx_strand_id
1 'polypeptide(L)' 'MPARSNDFQAVVYFVKAHLDLDVVVTESAGLPDRTTGQTREVDVLLAAQVAGHLIASVWSAATGAARPT' A
#
# COMPACT_ATOMS: atom_id res chain seq x y z
N MET A 1 -3.49 14.65 8.63
CA MET A 1 -3.28 13.18 8.69
C MET A 1 -4.42 12.61 9.51
N PRO A 2 -5.31 11.76 8.95
CA PRO A 2 -6.33 11.10 9.76
C PRO A 2 -5.63 10.24 10.80
N ALA A 3 -6.21 10.13 12.01
CA ALA A 3 -5.66 9.29 13.06
C ALA A 3 -5.43 7.88 12.49
N ARG A 4 -4.22 7.33 12.65
CA ARG A 4 -3.90 5.95 12.28
C ARG A 4 -4.91 5.04 12.98
N SER A 5 -5.96 4.66 12.27
CA SER A 5 -7.05 3.87 12.81
C SER A 5 -6.50 2.48 13.10
N ASN A 6 -6.99 1.87 14.17
CA ASN A 6 -6.65 0.49 14.56
C ASN A 6 -6.77 -0.48 13.35
N ASP A 7 -7.67 -0.16 12.41
CA ASP A 7 -7.90 -0.90 11.17
C ASP A 7 -6.69 -0.90 10.21
N PHE A 8 -5.96 0.22 10.09
CA PHE A 8 -4.74 0.27 9.28
C PHE A 8 -3.67 -0.67 9.84
N GLN A 9 -3.50 -0.65 11.17
CA GLN A 9 -2.56 -1.53 11.85
C GLN A 9 -2.99 -3.00 11.73
N ALA A 10 -4.30 -3.28 11.78
CA ALA A 10 -4.85 -4.62 11.58
C ALA A 10 -4.56 -5.16 10.17
N VAL A 11 -4.78 -4.35 9.12
CA VAL A 11 -4.47 -4.75 7.74
C VAL A 11 -2.97 -5.05 7.59
N VAL A 12 -2.11 -4.15 8.05
CA VAL A 12 -0.65 -4.37 8.01
C VAL A 12 -0.26 -5.65 8.77
N TYR A 13 -0.85 -5.88 9.94
CA TYR A 13 -0.61 -7.08 10.73
C TYR A 13 -1.04 -8.36 10.00
N PHE A 14 -2.26 -8.42 9.47
CA PHE A 14 -2.75 -9.59 8.74
C PHE A 14 -1.94 -9.87 7.48
N VAL A 15 -1.56 -8.82 6.77
CA VAL A 15 -0.71 -8.91 5.59
C VAL A 15 0.67 -9.46 5.97
N LYS A 16 1.33 -8.90 6.99
CA LYS A 16 2.62 -9.42 7.48
C LYS A 16 2.52 -10.86 8.02
N ALA A 17 1.38 -11.24 8.61
CA ALA A 17 1.18 -12.57 9.19
C ALA A 17 0.90 -13.67 8.16
N HIS A 18 0.42 -13.33 6.95
CA HIS A 18 0.02 -14.31 5.93
C HIS A 18 0.87 -14.28 4.65
N LEU A 19 1.77 -13.30 4.52
CA LEU A 19 2.70 -13.24 3.41
C LEU A 19 3.94 -14.10 3.66
N ASP A 20 4.52 -14.57 2.56
CA ASP A 20 5.78 -15.31 2.58
C ASP A 20 6.93 -14.42 3.08
N LEU A 21 7.99 -15.04 3.63
CA LEU A 21 9.10 -14.33 4.30
C LEU A 21 9.82 -13.33 3.37
N ASP A 22 9.72 -13.54 2.05
CA ASP A 22 10.39 -12.74 1.04
C ASP A 22 9.61 -11.48 0.61
N VAL A 23 8.47 -11.19 1.25
CA VAL A 23 7.67 -10.00 0.95
C VAL A 23 8.00 -8.85 1.89
N VAL A 24 8.42 -7.73 1.32
CA VAL A 24 8.70 -6.48 2.02
C VAL A 24 7.45 -5.61 2.07
N VAL A 25 7.02 -5.24 3.28
CA VAL A 25 5.89 -4.33 3.52
C VAL A 25 6.42 -2.96 3.96
N THR A 26 6.16 -1.93 3.17
CA THR A 26 6.53 -0.53 3.46
C THR A 26 5.28 0.31 3.67
N GLU A 27 5.19 0.97 4.81
CA GLU A 27 4.09 1.88 5.16
C GLU A 27 4.42 3.31 4.67
N SER A 28 3.41 4.06 4.21
CA SER A 28 3.57 5.46 3.76
C SER A 28 4.68 5.64 2.71
N ALA A 29 4.68 4.79 1.68
CA ALA A 29 5.69 4.84 0.61
C ALA A 29 5.37 5.90 -0.45
N GLY A 30 6.39 6.58 -0.97
CA GLY A 30 6.25 7.42 -2.17
C GLY A 30 6.42 6.58 -3.43
N LEU A 31 5.42 6.57 -4.32
CA LEU A 31 5.48 5.87 -5.60
C LEU A 31 5.17 6.81 -6.77
N PRO A 32 5.92 6.75 -7.87
CA PRO A 32 5.58 7.48 -9.07
C PRO A 32 4.30 6.92 -9.67
N ASP A 33 3.32 7.77 -9.92
CA ASP A 33 2.15 7.41 -10.69
C ASP A 33 2.57 7.16 -12.15
N ARG A 34 2.30 5.97 -12.66
CA ARG A 34 2.74 5.56 -14.00
C ARG A 34 2.08 6.36 -15.12
N THR A 35 0.94 7.00 -14.86
CA THR A 35 0.19 7.77 -15.86
C THR A 35 0.58 9.24 -15.89
N THR A 36 0.91 9.83 -14.74
CA THR A 36 1.22 11.26 -14.63
C THR A 36 2.69 11.56 -14.36
N GLY A 37 3.48 10.56 -13.94
CA GLY A 37 4.87 10.71 -13.52
C GLY A 37 5.06 11.39 -12.17
N GLN A 38 3.99 11.82 -11.50
CA GLN A 38 4.05 12.49 -10.21
C GLN A 38 4.19 11.48 -9.08
N THR A 39 5.02 11.79 -8.08
CA THR A 39 5.13 10.97 -6.87
C THR A 39 3.87 11.15 -6.02
N ARG A 40 3.18 10.05 -5.73
CA ARG A 40 2.05 10.01 -4.81
C ARG A 40 2.40 9.19 -3.57
N GLU A 41 1.91 9.61 -2.42
CA GLU A 41 2.00 8.84 -1.18
C GLU A 41 0.96 7.72 -1.22
N VAL A 42 1.36 6.51 -0.81
CA VAL A 42 0.49 5.34 -0.70
C VAL A 42 0.53 4.81 0.73
N ASP A 43 -0.60 4.30 1.21
CA ASP A 43 -0.72 3.87 2.61
C ASP A 43 0.13 2.62 2.87
N VAL A 44 0.08 1.63 1.96
CA VAL A 44 0.89 0.40 2.03
C VAL A 44 1.44 0.02 0.66
N LEU A 45 2.74 -0.25 0.61
CA LEU A 45 3.44 -0.89 -0.50
C LEU A 45 3.87 -2.30 -0.10
N LEU A 46 3.53 -3.27 -0.94
CA LEU A 46 3.97 -4.65 -0.86
C LEU A 46 4.89 -4.94 -2.03
N ALA A 47 6.12 -5.33 -1.75
CA ALA A 47 7.12 -5.66 -2.76
C ALA A 47 7.67 -7.06 -2.53
N ALA A 48 7.72 -7.88 -3.58
CA ALA A 48 8.27 -9.22 -3.52
C ALA A 48 9.11 -9.53 -4.76
N GLN A 49 10.16 -10.32 -4.60
CA GLN A 49 10.91 -10.87 -5.73
C GLN A 49 10.40 -12.27 -6.02
N VAL A 50 9.78 -12.48 -7.18
CA VAL A 50 9.25 -13.78 -7.59
C VAL A 50 9.91 -14.20 -8.90
N ALA A 51 10.67 -15.29 -8.87
CA ALA A 51 11.41 -15.81 -10.03
C ALA A 51 12.24 -14.71 -10.76
N GLY A 52 12.93 -13.87 -9.99
CA GLY A 52 13.73 -12.75 -10.52
C GLY A 52 12.94 -11.50 -10.92
N HIS A 53 11.61 -11.51 -10.85
CA HIS A 53 10.76 -10.36 -11.17
C HIS A 53 10.33 -9.62 -9.92
N LEU A 54 10.41 -8.28 -9.94
CA LEU A 54 9.88 -7.45 -8.88
C LEU A 54 8.37 -7.29 -9.08
N ILE A 55 7.59 -7.80 -8.13
CA ILE A 55 6.15 -7.59 -8.06
C ILE A 55 5.88 -6.53 -7.00
N ALA A 56 5.24 -5.43 -7.41
CA ALA A 56 4.84 -4.34 -6.52
C ALA A 56 3.32 -4.21 -6.52
N SER A 57 2.70 -4.41 -5.36
CA SER A 57 1.27 -4.19 -5.13
C SER A 57 1.09 -3.02 -4.19
N VAL A 58 0.15 -2.14 -4.53
CA VAL A 58 -0.05 -0.87 -3.84
C VAL A 58 -1.47 -0.82 -3.30
N TRP A 59 -1.60 -0.42 -2.04
CA TRP A 59 -2.89 -0.14 -1.43
C TRP A 59 -2.93 1.29 -0.92
N SER A 60 -4.01 1.98 -1.26
CA SER A 60 -4.38 3.28 -0.71
C SER A 60 -5.88 3.26 -0.42
N ALA A 61 -6.27 3.64 0.78
CA ALA A 61 -7.67 3.87 1.08
C ALA A 61 -8.12 5.10 0.28
N ALA A 62 -9.06 4.90 -0.65
CA ALA A 62 -9.71 6.04 -1.29
C ALA A 62 -10.39 6.86 -0.20
N THR A 63 -9.94 8.09 0.03
CA THR A 63 -10.72 9.08 0.77
C THR A 63 -12.05 9.18 0.03
N GLY A 64 -13.13 8.67 0.61
CA GLY A 64 -14.44 8.71 0.01
C GLY A 64 -14.81 10.15 -0.30
N ALA A 65 -14.65 10.57 -1.56
CA ALA A 65 -15.44 11.66 -2.07
C ALA A 65 -16.88 11.13 -2.10
N ALA A 66 -17.69 11.57 -1.15
CA ALA A 66 -19.12 11.34 -1.17
C ALA A 66 -19.62 11.71 -2.58
N ARG A 67 -20.23 10.74 -3.27
CA ARG A 67 -20.90 10.97 -4.55
C ARG A 67 -22.01 11.99 -4.29
N PRO A 68 -22.00 13.19 -4.91
CA PRO A 68 -23.15 14.08 -4.82
C PRO A 68 -24.33 13.40 -5.51
N THR A 69 -25.46 13.34 -4.79
CA THR A 69 -26.76 12.83 -5.26
C THR A 69 -27.34 13.70 -6.35
#